data_AF-A0A497SNG1-F1
#
_entry.id   AF-A0A497SNG1-F1
#
_cell.length_a   1.000
_cell.length_b   1.000
_cell.length_c   1.000
_cell.angle_alpha   90.00
_cell.angle_beta   90.00
_cell.angle_gamma   90.00
#
_symmetry.space_group_name_H-M   'P 1'
#
loop_
_entity.id
_entity.type
_entity.pdbx_description
1 polymer ?
#
loop_
_entity_poly.entity_id
_entity_poly.type
_entity_poly.pdbx_seq_one_letter_code
_entity_poly.pdbx_strand_id
1 'polypeptide(L)'
;MAKSKHDQIAERLAKKFGTKYKKDKGIDIVTKDRVIEVEVTKNGIYQGIEQVQRSSKARYIAVNDNNIQNALNATKGTGIGVMDENGRIIKRARRKK
;
A
#
# COMPACT_ATOMS: atom_id res chain seq x y z
N MET A 1 -20.80 -12.94 -5.03
CA MET A 1 -19.37 -13.23 -4.75
C MET A 1 -18.93 -12.39 -3.57
N ALA A 2 -18.27 -12.99 -2.58
CA ALA A 2 -17.76 -12.25 -1.42
C ALA A 2 -16.54 -11.40 -1.82
N LYS A 3 -16.46 -10.15 -1.34
CA LYS A 3 -15.28 -9.30 -1.57
C LYS A 3 -14.08 -9.85 -0.80
N SER A 4 -12.94 -9.96 -1.47
CA SER A 4 -11.69 -10.38 -0.83
C SER A 4 -11.28 -9.39 0.26
N LYS A 5 -10.47 -9.82 1.25
CA LYS A 5 -9.95 -8.88 2.26
C LYS A 5 -9.13 -7.76 1.62
N HIS A 6 -8.39 -8.07 0.54
CA HIS A 6 -7.68 -7.07 -0.26
C HIS A 6 -8.66 -6.03 -0.83
N ASP A 7 -9.72 -6.46 -1.53
CA ASP A 7 -10.72 -5.57 -2.13
C ASP A 7 -11.37 -4.66 -1.09
N GLN A 8 -11.71 -5.21 0.08
CA GLN A 8 -12.33 -4.45 1.17
C GLN A 8 -11.41 -3.33 1.69
N ILE A 9 -10.12 -3.61 1.86
CA ILE A 9 -9.13 -2.63 2.31
C ILE A 9 -8.92 -1.59 1.21
N ALA A 10 -8.73 -2.04 -0.04
CA ALA A 10 -8.50 -1.15 -1.17
C ALA A 10 -9.65 -0.17 -1.39
N GLU A 11 -10.90 -0.65 -1.37
CA GLU A 11 -12.09 0.20 -1.46
C GLU A 11 -12.21 1.18 -0.29
N ARG A 12 -11.91 0.72 0.94
CA ARG A 12 -11.93 1.59 2.13
C ARG A 12 -10.92 2.73 2.01
N LEU A 13 -9.69 2.41 1.62
CA LEU A 13 -8.63 3.39 1.42
C LEU A 13 -8.95 4.33 0.26
N ALA A 14 -9.45 3.80 -0.86
CA ALA A 14 -9.89 4.61 -2.00
C ALA A 14 -10.96 5.62 -1.59
N LYS A 15 -11.98 5.19 -0.83
CA LYS A 15 -13.01 6.08 -0.27
C LYS A 15 -12.40 7.14 0.67
N LYS A 16 -11.51 6.73 1.58
CA LYS A 16 -10.83 7.64 2.52
C LYS A 16 -10.00 8.72 1.81
N PHE A 17 -9.34 8.35 0.72
CA PHE A 17 -8.47 9.26 -0.04
C PHE A 17 -9.18 9.93 -1.23
N GLY A 18 -10.51 9.77 -1.36
CA GLY A 18 -11.29 10.41 -2.42
C GLY A 18 -10.88 9.99 -3.84
N THR A 19 -10.48 8.73 -4.01
CA THR A 19 -10.04 8.18 -5.30
C THR A 19 -10.72 6.85 -5.60
N LYS A 20 -10.38 6.21 -6.72
CA LYS A 20 -10.89 4.91 -7.14
C LYS A 20 -9.82 3.82 -6.93
N TYR A 21 -10.29 2.65 -6.49
CA TYR A 21 -9.50 1.42 -6.51
C TYR A 21 -9.44 0.88 -7.94
N LYS A 22 -8.24 0.50 -8.40
CA LYS A 22 -7.98 -0.12 -9.70
C LYS A 22 -7.78 -1.62 -9.52
N LYS A 23 -8.79 -2.41 -9.83
CA LYS A 23 -8.79 -3.87 -9.60
C LYS A 23 -7.98 -4.66 -10.65
N ASP A 24 -7.83 -4.10 -11.85
CA ASP A 24 -7.51 -4.93 -13.01
C ASP A 24 -6.01 -4.98 -13.33
N LYS A 25 -5.30 -3.84 -13.23
CA LYS A 25 -3.84 -3.73 -13.48
C LYS A 25 -3.21 -2.49 -12.84
N GLY A 26 -1.95 -2.66 -12.42
CA GLY A 26 -1.10 -1.59 -11.90
C GLY A 26 -1.44 -1.24 -10.46
N ILE A 27 -1.01 -0.05 -10.02
CA ILE A 27 -1.10 0.28 -8.60
C ILE A 27 -2.55 0.45 -8.15
N ASP A 28 -2.96 -0.27 -7.10
CA ASP A 28 -4.31 -0.35 -6.55
C ASP A 28 -4.92 1.04 -6.36
N ILE A 29 -4.17 1.95 -5.72
CA ILE A 29 -4.66 3.28 -5.38
C ILE A 29 -3.62 4.31 -5.80
N VAL A 30 -4.05 5.21 -6.69
CA VAL A 30 -3.26 6.36 -7.12
C VAL A 30 -4.01 7.63 -6.77
N THR A 31 -3.33 8.51 -6.04
CA THR A 31 -3.80 9.86 -5.71
C THR A 31 -2.89 10.89 -6.38
N LYS A 32 -3.11 12.18 -6.10
CA LYS A 32 -2.24 13.26 -6.58
C LYS A 32 -0.83 13.15 -5.99
N ASP A 33 -0.69 12.86 -4.70
CA ASP A 33 0.55 12.94 -3.92
C ASP A 33 1.19 11.58 -3.61
N ARG A 34 0.41 10.50 -3.60
CA ARG A 34 0.89 9.16 -3.24
C ARG A 34 0.31 8.03 -4.10
N VAL A 35 1.03 6.92 -4.08
CA VAL A 35 0.60 5.61 -4.60
C VAL A 35 0.59 4.60 -3.45
N ILE A 36 -0.38 3.70 -3.46
CA ILE A 36 -0.60 2.72 -2.38
C ILE A 36 -0.91 1.36 -3.02
N GLU A 37 -0.13 0.34 -2.67
CA GLU A 37 -0.43 -1.07 -2.92
C GLU A 37 -0.98 -1.72 -1.65
N VAL A 38 -2.00 -2.57 -1.77
CA VAL A 38 -2.66 -3.26 -0.67
C VAL A 38 -2.22 -4.71 -0.62
N GLU A 39 -1.62 -5.13 0.49
CA GLU A 39 -1.07 -6.48 0.62
C GLU A 39 -1.57 -7.17 1.89
N VAL A 40 -2.27 -8.29 1.71
CA VAL A 40 -2.84 -9.08 2.83
C VAL A 40 -2.01 -10.32 3.17
N THR A 41 -0.94 -10.58 2.41
CA THR A 41 -0.02 -11.70 2.61
C THR A 41 1.42 -11.24 2.73
N LYS A 42 2.26 -12.01 3.42
CA LYS A 42 3.68 -11.71 3.57
C LYS A 42 4.43 -11.66 2.24
N ASN A 43 4.12 -12.58 1.31
CA ASN A 43 4.79 -12.64 0.01
C ASN A 43 4.34 -11.49 -0.90
N GLY A 44 3.06 -11.13 -0.84
CA GLY A 44 2.51 -10.00 -1.59
C GLY A 44 3.22 -8.68 -1.28
N ILE A 45 3.63 -8.45 -0.02
CA ILE A 45 4.40 -7.24 0.37
C ILE A 45 5.61 -6.99 -0.56
N TYR A 46 6.37 -8.03 -0.92
CA TYR A 46 7.53 -7.88 -1.79
C TYR A 46 7.13 -7.53 -3.23
N GLN A 47 6.05 -8.13 -3.74
CA GLN A 47 5.49 -7.79 -5.05
C GLN A 47 4.98 -6.35 -5.07
N GLY A 48 4.19 -5.93 -4.07
CA GLY A 48 3.74 -4.55 -3.93
C GLY A 48 4.90 -3.55 -3.86
N ILE A 49 6.00 -3.89 -3.17
CA ILE A 49 7.22 -3.07 -3.14
C ILE A 49 7.78 -2.87 -4.56
N GLU A 50 7.87 -3.93 -5.35
CA GLU A 50 8.39 -3.87 -6.73
C GLU A 50 7.51 -3.02 -7.65
N GLN A 51 6.19 -3.01 -7.41
CA GLN A 51 5.25 -2.17 -8.14
C GLN A 51 5.41 -0.70 -7.77
N VAL A 52 5.36 -0.36 -6.47
CA VAL A 52 5.37 1.04 -6.04
C VAL A 52 6.73 1.70 -6.21
N GLN A 53 7.85 0.96 -6.13
CA GLN A 53 9.20 1.55 -6.20
C GLN A 53 9.45 2.35 -7.48
N ARG A 54 8.76 2.02 -8.57
CA ARG A 54 8.87 2.70 -9.87
C ARG A 54 8.17 4.06 -9.91
N SER A 55 7.34 4.38 -8.92
CA SER A 55 6.62 5.65 -8.87
C SER A 55 7.48 6.77 -8.32
N SER A 56 7.39 7.96 -8.91
CA SER A 56 8.00 9.20 -8.41
C SER A 56 7.25 9.81 -7.21
N LYS A 57 6.01 9.38 -6.95
CA LYS A 57 5.16 9.87 -5.85
C LYS A 57 5.59 9.28 -4.49
N ALA A 58 4.94 9.70 -3.41
CA ALA A 58 5.12 9.03 -2.12
C ALA A 58 4.57 7.60 -2.20
N ARG A 59 5.38 6.61 -1.86
CA ARG A 59 5.08 5.18 -2.04
C ARG A 59 4.68 4.56 -0.71
N TYR A 60 3.56 3.85 -0.68
CA TYR A 60 3.10 3.14 0.51
C TYR A 60 2.69 1.70 0.19
N ILE A 61 2.98 0.80 1.13
CA ILE A 61 2.31 -0.49 1.23
C ILE A 61 1.29 -0.39 2.36
N ALA A 62 0.02 -0.64 2.07
CA ALA A 62 -1.02 -0.80 3.06
C ALA A 62 -1.22 -2.29 3.36
N VAL A 63 -1.23 -2.65 4.64
CA VAL A 63 -1.35 -4.05 5.05
C VAL A 63 -2.42 -4.23 6.13
N ASN A 64 -2.93 -5.45 6.25
CA ASN A 64 -3.72 -5.84 7.41
C ASN A 64 -2.84 -5.90 8.68
N ASP A 65 -3.48 -5.86 9.85
CA ASP A 65 -2.80 -5.76 11.14
C ASP A 65 -1.72 -6.85 11.35
N ASN A 66 -2.02 -8.07 10.90
CA ASN A 66 -1.12 -9.23 11.01
C ASN A 66 0.20 -9.07 10.22
N ASN A 67 0.26 -8.16 9.24
CA ASN A 67 1.42 -7.97 8.37
C ASN A 67 2.16 -6.65 8.60
N ILE A 68 1.77 -5.84 9.58
CA ILE A 68 2.45 -4.56 9.88
C ILE A 68 3.95 -4.78 10.09
N GLN A 69 4.34 -5.73 10.95
CA GLN A 69 5.75 -5.97 11.23
C GLN A 69 6.51 -6.50 10.01
N ASN A 70 5.88 -7.37 9.21
CA ASN A 70 6.45 -7.85 7.95
C ASN A 70 6.72 -6.70 6.98
N ALA A 71 5.76 -5.79 6.81
CA ALA A 71 5.90 -4.62 5.95
C ALA A 71 6.96 -3.63 6.45
N LEU A 72 7.05 -3.41 7.76
CA LEU A 72 8.09 -2.56 8.35
C LEU A 72 9.49 -3.10 8.08
N ASN A 73 9.67 -4.41 8.25
CA ASN A 73 10.95 -5.09 7.98
C ASN A 73 11.30 -5.04 6.49
N ALA A 74 10.36 -5.42 5.61
CA ALA A 74 10.58 -5.48 4.17
C ALA A 74 10.86 -4.10 3.53
N THR A 75 10.30 -3.03 4.10
CA THR A 75 10.49 -1.66 3.58
C THR A 75 11.66 -0.93 4.25
N LYS A 76 12.40 -1.56 5.17
CA LYS A 76 13.51 -0.90 5.88
C LYS A 76 14.56 -0.40 4.87
N GLY A 77 14.96 0.87 5.00
CA GLY A 77 15.96 1.49 4.10
C GLY A 77 15.48 1.81 2.67
N THR A 78 14.27 1.41 2.26
CA THR A 78 13.79 1.63 0.88
C THR A 78 13.17 3.00 0.63
N GLY A 79 12.82 3.73 1.69
CA GLY A 79 12.04 4.97 1.62
C GLY A 79 10.54 4.76 1.37
N ILE A 80 10.08 3.51 1.20
CA ILE A 80 8.64 3.18 1.07
C ILE A 80 7.99 3.26 2.46
N GLY A 81 6.84 3.90 2.55
CA GLY A 81 6.04 3.99 3.77
C GLY A 81 5.15 2.77 4.00
N VAL A 82 4.63 2.64 5.21
CA VAL A 82 3.69 1.58 5.61
C VAL A 82 2.43 2.23 6.17
N MET A 83 1.27 1.74 5.71
CA MET A 83 -0.05 2.08 6.23
C MET A 83 -0.73 0.83 6.78
N ASP A 84 -1.62 1.01 7.77
CA ASP A 84 -2.56 -0.03 8.17
C ASP A 84 -3.78 -0.09 7.23
N GLU A 85 -4.66 -1.06 7.46
CA GLU A 85 -5.89 -1.27 6.68
C GLU A 85 -6.95 -0.17 6.80
N ASN A 86 -6.73 0.79 7.71
CA ASN A 86 -7.57 1.98 7.90
C ASN A 86 -6.92 3.24 7.33
N GLY A 87 -5.71 3.13 6.75
CA GLY A 87 -4.97 4.23 6.17
C GLY A 87 -4.30 5.12 7.20
N ARG A 88 -4.01 4.61 8.40
CA ARG A 88 -3.10 5.25 9.36
C ARG A 88 -1.68 4.99 8.89
N ILE A 89 -0.86 6.04 8.87
CA ILE A 89 0.56 5.91 8.52
C ILE A 89 1.31 5.36 9.72
N ILE A 90 1.85 4.15 9.59
CA ILE A 90 2.72 3.51 10.59
C ILE A 90 4.18 3.92 10.35
N LYS A 91 4.59 4.00 9.09
CA LYS A 91 5.91 4.49 8.66
C LYS A 91 5.74 5.48 7.53
N ARG A 92 6.25 6.69 7.69
CA ARG A 92 6.19 7.73 6.65
C ARG A 92 7.08 7.37 5.45
N ALA A 93 6.55 7.56 4.24
CA ALA A 93 7.35 7.48 3.03
C ALA A 93 8.40 8.61 3.02
N ARG A 94 9.59 8.32 2.49
CA ARG A 94 10.69 9.27 2.34
C ARG A 94 11.21 9.21 0.92
N ARG A 95 11.71 10.34 0.43
CA ARG A 95 12.48 10.37 -0.81
C ARG A 95 13.79 9.62 -0.56
N LYS A 96 14.10 8.63 -1.39
CA LYS A 96 15.44 8.04 -1.41
C LYS A 96 16.38 9.17 -1.84
N LYS A 97 17.33 9.54 -0.97
CA LYS A 97 18.39 10.49 -1.33
C LYS A 97 19.24 9.87 -2.42
#